data_AF-A0A832HN78-F1
#
_entry.id   AF-A0A832HN78-F1
#
_cell.length_a   1.000
_cell.length_b   1.000
_cell.length_c   1.000
_cell.angle_alpha   90.00
_cell.angle_beta   90.00
_cell.angle_gamma   90.00
#
_symmetry.space_group_name_H-M   'P 1'
#
loop_
_entity.id
_entity.type
_entity.pdbx_description
1 polymer ?
#
loop_
_entity_poly.entity_id
_entity_poly.type
_entity_poly.pdbx_seq_one_letter_code
_entity_poly.pdbx_strand_id
1 'polypeptide(L)' 'MRLLGPNVQRRRDETFEQFRERMLAETSRFIEWGLQNPDKVHRIPVHRVGTGTFGERLKALFWNVALRNKNLPD' A
#
# COMPACT_ATOMS: atom_id res chain seq x y z
N MET A 1 -5.42 -16.06 -13.53
CA MET A 1 -4.05 -15.52 -13.34
C MET A 1 -3.76 -15.54 -11.86
N ARG A 2 -2.87 -16.45 -11.41
CA ARG A 2 -2.65 -16.80 -10.00
C ARG A 2 -1.23 -16.34 -9.64
N LEU A 3 -1.10 -15.27 -8.86
CA LEU A 3 0.17 -14.83 -8.27
C LEU A 3 -0.09 -14.28 -6.86
N LEU A 4 -0.61 -15.14 -5.98
CA LEU A 4 -0.33 -15.02 -4.56
C LEU A 4 0.65 -16.15 -4.26
N GLY A 5 1.94 -15.80 -4.19
CA GLY A 5 2.99 -16.74 -3.83
C GLY A 5 2.72 -17.35 -2.44
N PRO A 6 3.33 -18.51 -2.14
CA PRO A 6 3.04 -19.32 -0.94
C PRO A 6 3.56 -18.72 0.38
N ASN A 7 3.65 -17.39 0.51
CA ASN A 7 4.49 -16.74 1.54
C ASN A 7 3.76 -15.73 2.43
N VAL A 8 2.43 -15.83 2.53
CA VAL A 8 1.63 -15.04 3.49
C VAL A 8 1.62 -15.71 4.87
N GLN A 9 1.96 -17.01 4.96
CA GLN A 9 1.73 -17.84 6.14
C GLN A 9 2.96 -18.14 7.01
N ARG A 10 4.12 -17.49 6.77
CA ARG A 10 5.37 -17.75 7.53
C ARG A 10 6.11 -16.48 7.97
N ARG A 11 5.51 -15.55 8.72
CA ARG A 11 6.27 -14.39 9.26
C ARG A 11 5.76 -13.91 10.61
N ARG A 12 5.70 -14.79 11.61
CA ARG A 12 5.37 -14.41 13.00
C ARG A 12 6.58 -14.32 13.93
N ASP A 13 7.76 -14.74 13.47
CA ASP A 13 8.95 -14.86 14.31
C ASP A 13 10.09 -13.88 13.93
N GLU A 14 9.83 -12.91 13.04
CA GLU A 14 10.84 -11.87 12.73
C GLU A 14 10.82 -10.76 13.79
N THR A 15 12.00 -10.33 14.23
CA THR A 15 12.12 -9.14 15.09
C THR A 15 11.79 -7.88 14.30
N PHE A 16 11.52 -6.77 15.00
CA PHE A 16 11.27 -5.49 14.33
C PHE A 16 12.43 -5.07 13.42
N GLU A 17 13.68 -5.29 13.84
CA GLU A 17 14.85 -4.96 13.03
C GLU A 17 14.93 -5.82 11.77
N GLN A 18 14.66 -7.12 11.88
CA GLN A 18 14.62 -8.02 10.71
C GLN A 18 13.50 -7.63 9.74
N PHE A 19 12.32 -7.28 10.26
CA PHE A 19 11.22 -6.75 9.45
C PHE A 19 11.63 -5.46 8.74
N ARG A 20 12.25 -4.52 9.46
CA ARG A 20 12.69 -3.23 8.95
C ARG A 20 13.72 -3.39 7.83
N GLU A 21 14.75 -4.19 8.06
CA GLU A 21 15.79 -4.49 7.06
C GLU A 21 15.20 -5.12 5.81
N ARG A 22 14.28 -6.08 5.99
CA ARG A 22 13.59 -6.74 4.88
C ARG A 22 12.75 -5.75 4.07
N MET A 23 11.97 -4.90 4.74
CA MET A 23 11.17 -3.86 4.08
C MET A 23 12.04 -2.89 3.30
N LEU A 24 13.18 -2.48 3.86
CA LEU A 24 14.15 -1.64 3.15
C LEU A 24 14.71 -2.36 1.92
N ALA A 25 15.13 -3.61 2.04
CA ALA A 25 15.66 -4.38 0.92
C ALA A 25 14.62 -4.58 -0.20
N GLU A 26 13.38 -4.95 0.15
CA GLU A 26 12.28 -5.09 -0.80
C GLU A 26 11.97 -3.75 -1.51
N THR A 27 11.95 -2.64 -0.76
CA THR A 27 11.70 -1.29 -1.29
C THR A 27 12.83 -0.84 -2.22
N SER A 28 14.08 -1.00 -1.82
CA SER A 28 15.24 -0.66 -2.66
C SER A 28 15.20 -1.43 -3.98
N ARG A 29 14.94 -2.73 -3.93
CA ARG A 29 14.82 -3.57 -5.15
C ARG A 29 13.71 -3.08 -6.08
N PHE A 30 12.57 -2.70 -5.52
CA PHE A 30 11.46 -2.16 -6.32
C PHE A 30 11.86 -0.85 -7.02
N ILE A 31 12.51 0.07 -6.30
CA ILE A 31 12.97 1.34 -6.85
C ILE A 31 14.02 1.12 -7.94
N GLU A 32 15.04 0.30 -7.67
CA GLU A 32 16.10 -0.04 -8.62
C GLU A 32 15.52 -0.63 -9.91
N TRP A 33 14.62 -1.61 -9.79
CA TRP A 33 13.96 -2.20 -10.94
C TRP A 33 13.17 -1.16 -11.74
N GLY A 34 12.45 -0.27 -11.05
CA GLY A 34 11.68 0.80 -11.68
C GLY A 34 12.57 1.80 -12.44
N LEU A 35 13.71 2.16 -11.87
CA LEU A 35 14.69 3.04 -12.53
C LEU A 35 15.31 2.38 -13.79
N GLN A 36 15.50 1.07 -13.78
CA GLN A 36 16.01 0.31 -14.93
C GLN A 36 14.95 0.05 -16.01
N ASN A 37 13.66 0.15 -15.69
CA ASN A 37 12.54 -0.13 -16.60
C ASN A 37 11.57 1.06 -16.67
N PRO A 38 12.02 2.25 -17.11
CA PRO A 38 11.21 3.47 -17.05
C PRO A 38 9.94 3.39 -17.91
N ASP A 39 9.94 2.58 -18.98
CA ASP A 39 8.79 2.31 -19.83
C ASP A 39 7.67 1.53 -19.12
N LYS A 40 8.01 0.80 -18.05
CA LYS A 40 7.08 -0.01 -17.25
C LYS A 40 6.60 0.69 -15.99
N VAL A 41 7.16 1.87 -15.68
CA VAL A 41 6.79 2.65 -14.50
C VAL A 41 5.85 3.78 -14.91
N HIS A 42 4.62 3.72 -14.40
CA HIS A 42 3.66 4.81 -14.57
C HIS A 42 3.82 5.83 -13.45
N ARG A 43 3.93 7.10 -13.81
CA ARG A 43 3.88 8.20 -12.86
C ARG A 43 2.48 8.24 -12.24
N ILE A 44 2.40 8.01 -10.92
CA ILE A 44 1.17 8.26 -10.18
C ILE A 44 0.99 9.78 -10.09
N PRO A 45 -0.17 10.32 -10.52
CA PRO A 45 -0.46 11.74 -10.38
C PRO A 45 -0.36 12.15 -8.91
N VAL A 46 0.46 13.17 -8.64
CA VAL A 46 0.57 13.76 -7.31
C VAL A 46 -0.55 14.77 -7.16
N HIS A 47 -1.61 14.41 -6.44
CA HIS A 47 -2.61 15.37 -5.99
C HIS A 47 -2.05 16.13 -4.79
N ARG A 48 -2.20 17.46 -4.77
CA ARG A 48 -1.86 18.23 -3.58
C ARG A 48 -2.74 17.75 -2.42
N VAL A 49 -2.11 17.50 -1.28
CA VAL A 49 -2.83 17.14 -0.06
C VAL A 49 -3.84 18.25 0.25
N GLY A 50 -5.10 17.87 0.49
CA GLY A 50 -6.20 18.81 0.75
C GLY A 50 -6.89 19.40 -0.49
N THR A 51 -6.40 19.15 -1.72
CA THR A 51 -7.06 19.64 -2.95
C THR A 51 -7.90 18.59 -3.65
N GLY A 52 -7.88 17.35 -3.17
CA GLY A 52 -8.76 16.29 -3.67
C GLY A 52 -10.18 16.53 -3.18
N THR A 53 -11.10 16.85 -4.08
CA THR A 53 -12.52 16.85 -3.76
C THR A 53 -13.13 15.50 -4.13
N PHE A 54 -13.72 14.83 -3.16
CA PHE A 54 -14.59 13.70 -3.41
C PHE A 54 -16.02 14.21 -3.55
N GLY A 55 -16.78 13.69 -4.52
CA GLY A 55 -18.20 14.00 -4.60
C GLY A 55 -18.91 13.57 -3.31
N GLU A 56 -19.93 14.32 -2.88
CA GLU A 56 -20.64 14.06 -1.62
C GLU A 56 -21.17 12.63 -1.50
N ARG A 57 -21.62 12.05 -2.62
CA ARG A 57 -22.05 10.64 -2.68
C ARG A 57 -20.92 9.67 -2.32
N LEU A 58 -19.70 9.93 -2.78
CA LEU A 58 -18.54 9.07 -2.52
C LEU A 58 -18.07 9.22 -1.07
N LYS A 59 -18.07 10.44 -0.53
CA LYS A 59 -17.81 10.69 0.90
C LYS A 59 -18.80 9.94 1.78
N ALA A 60 -20.10 10.04 1.47
CA ALA A 60 -21.15 9.36 2.22
C ALA A 60 -20.98 7.83 2.18
N LEU A 61 -20.66 7.26 1.02
CA LEU A 61 -20.40 5.82 0.90
C LEU A 61 -19.17 5.39 1.70
N PHE A 62 -18.05 6.11 1.55
CA PHE A 62 -16.82 5.82 2.27
C PHE A 62 -17.03 5.83 3.79
N TRP A 63 -17.62 6.90 4.32
CA TRP A 63 -17.86 7.02 5.76
C TRP A 63 -18.87 6.00 6.28
N ASN A 64 -19.91 5.67 5.50
CA ASN A 64 -20.82 4.59 5.88
C ASN A 64 -20.11 3.23 5.97
N VAL A 65 -19.17 2.94 5.08
CA VAL A 65 -18.41 1.68 5.12
C VAL A 65 -17.40 1.69 6.27
N ALA A 66 -16.66 2.79 6.44
CA ALA A 66 -15.68 2.93 7.51
C ALA A 66 -16.33 2.84 8.89
N LEU A 67 -17.41 3.60 9.13
CA LEU A 67 -18.09 3.67 10.43
C LEU A 67 -18.94 2.45 10.76
N ARG A 68 -19.31 1.62 9.76
CA ARG A 68 -19.99 0.34 10.01
C ARG A 68 -19.02 -0.75 10.47
N ASN A 69 -17.72 -0.58 10.25
CA ASN A 69 -16.71 -1.50 10.73
C ASN A 69 -16.33 -1.16 12.17
N LYS A 70 -16.95 -1.83 13.15
CA LYS A 70 -16.72 -1.66 14.60
C LYS A 70 -15.30 -2.03 15.09
N ASN A 71 -14.41 -2.46 14.20
CA ASN A 71 -13.08 -2.99 14.52
C ASN A 71 -11.93 -2.15 13.94
N LEU A 72 -12.15 -0.88 13.64
CA LEU A 72 -11.05 0.03 13.33
C LEU A 72 -10.35 0.40 14.65
N PRO A 73 -9.04 0.15 14.80
CA PRO A 73 -8.30 0.60 15.97
C PRO A 73 -8.28 2.14 16.00
N ASP A 74 -8.39 2.69 17.22
CA ASP A 74 -8.36 4.13 17.52
C ASP A 74 -7.10 4.84 16.97
#